data_AF-A0A9Q8CP04-F1
#
_entry.id   AF-A0A9Q8CP04-F1
#
_cell.length_a   1.000
_cell.length_b   1.000
_cell.length_c   1.000
_cell.angle_alpha   90.00
_cell.angle_beta   90.00
_cell.angle_gamma   90.00
#
_symmetry.space_group_name_H-M   'P 1'
#
loop_
_entity.id
_entity.type
_entity.pdbx_description
1 polymer ?
#
loop_
_entity_poly.entity_id
_entity_poly.type
_entity_poly.pdbx_seq_one_letter_code
_entity_poly.pdbx_strand_id
1 'polypeptide(L)'
;MTIDYNWVKAERQQILKQINNLSESEFAFNFGFGEGSIKHTLLAVAEKYRPFLKKNNGFTSSLENYRDNDHKISFDDVLDYFRQIDNQIDTSHQDINQSIAEEFRHIGHIDTMLHMIDQKDHRIAERTNSRKKVTERLNMTITRL
;
A
#
# COMPACT_ATOMS: atom_id res chain seq x y z
N MET A 1 24.58 7.60 -7.30
CA MET A 1 23.48 8.57 -7.44
C MET A 1 22.79 8.60 -6.10
N THR A 2 22.87 9.72 -5.38
CA THR A 2 22.20 9.86 -4.08
C THR A 2 20.79 10.36 -4.38
N ILE A 3 19.78 9.54 -4.09
CA ILE A 3 18.38 9.94 -4.26
C ILE A 3 18.02 10.78 -3.03
N ASP A 4 17.49 11.98 -3.24
CA ASP A 4 17.06 12.87 -2.15
C ASP A 4 15.77 12.32 -1.52
N TYR A 5 15.80 12.09 -0.21
CA TYR A 5 14.64 11.65 0.55
C TYR A 5 13.46 12.64 0.43
N ASN A 6 13.72 13.94 0.41
CA ASN A 6 12.66 14.94 0.27
C ASN A 6 11.91 14.82 -1.05
N TRP A 7 12.62 14.46 -2.12
CA TRP A 7 12.01 14.21 -3.41
C TRP A 7 11.12 12.97 -3.38
N VAL A 8 11.63 11.84 -2.86
CA VAL A 8 10.83 10.60 -2.74
C VAL A 8 9.63 10.79 -1.81
N LYS A 9 9.80 11.49 -0.69
CA LYS A 9 8.73 11.90 0.22
C LYS A 9 7.64 12.69 -0.52
N ALA A 10 8.02 13.64 -1.38
CA ALA A 10 7.06 14.43 -2.16
C ALA A 10 6.28 13.55 -3.16
N GLU A 11 6.95 12.66 -3.88
CA GLU A 11 6.33 11.71 -4.82
C GLU A 11 5.32 10.80 -4.10
N ARG A 12 5.73 10.18 -2.98
CA ARG A 12 4.84 9.38 -2.14
C ARG A 12 3.62 10.19 -1.67
N GLN A 13 3.79 11.45 -1.29
CA GLN A 13 2.66 12.30 -0.88
C GLN A 13 1.68 12.60 -2.02
N GLN A 14 2.14 12.67 -3.27
CA GLN A 14 1.24 12.79 -4.43
C GLN A 14 0.45 11.50 -4.64
N ILE A 15 1.12 10.35 -4.57
CA ILE A 15 0.49 9.03 -4.69
C ILE A 15 -0.53 8.79 -3.57
N LEU A 16 -0.22 9.10 -2.32
CA LEU A 16 -1.15 8.96 -1.20
C LEU A 16 -2.43 9.78 -1.41
N LYS A 17 -2.32 10.99 -2.00
CA LYS A 17 -3.51 11.79 -2.34
C LYS A 17 -4.37 11.14 -3.42
N GLN A 18 -3.76 10.46 -4.40
CA GLN A 18 -4.52 9.71 -5.42
C GLN A 18 -5.22 8.50 -4.80
N ILE A 19 -4.50 7.75 -3.94
CA ILE A 19 -5.01 6.55 -3.27
C ILE A 19 -6.16 6.87 -2.32
N ASN A 20 -6.18 8.05 -1.69
CA ASN A 20 -7.26 8.47 -0.80
C ASN A 20 -8.65 8.49 -1.45
N ASN A 21 -8.73 8.47 -2.79
CA ASN A 21 -9.99 8.39 -3.53
C ASN A 21 -10.40 6.95 -3.89
N LEU A 22 -9.56 5.96 -3.61
CA LEU A 22 -9.85 4.56 -3.89
C LEU A 22 -10.75 3.96 -2.81
N SER A 23 -11.58 2.99 -3.22
CA SER A 23 -12.25 2.11 -2.25
C SER A 23 -11.23 1.18 -1.58
N GLU A 24 -11.55 0.67 -0.39
CA GLU A 24 -10.74 -0.36 0.27
C GLU A 24 -10.49 -1.58 -0.64
N SER A 25 -11.48 -1.93 -1.48
CA SER A 25 -11.34 -3.04 -2.43
C SER A 25 -10.33 -2.79 -3.54
N GLU A 26 -10.19 -1.55 -4.01
CA GLU A 26 -9.19 -1.14 -4.99
C GLU A 26 -7.81 -1.02 -4.34
N PHE A 27 -7.76 -0.45 -3.14
CA PHE A 27 -6.54 -0.33 -2.35
C PHE A 27 -5.90 -1.70 -2.04
N ALA A 28 -6.74 -2.69 -1.70
CA ALA A 28 -6.32 -4.06 -1.41
C ALA A 28 -6.37 -5.01 -2.62
N PHE A 29 -6.68 -4.52 -3.82
CA PHE A 29 -6.81 -5.39 -5.00
C PHE A 29 -5.48 -6.08 -5.34
N ASN A 30 -5.52 -7.39 -5.63
CA ASN A 30 -4.35 -8.15 -6.05
C ASN A 30 -4.16 -8.07 -7.58
N PHE A 31 -3.12 -7.37 -8.02
CA PHE A 31 -2.69 -7.17 -9.40
C PHE A 31 -1.80 -8.31 -9.95
N GLY A 32 -1.30 -9.21 -9.09
CA GLY A 32 -0.47 -10.35 -9.51
C GLY A 32 0.99 -10.04 -9.79
N PHE A 33 1.49 -8.85 -9.41
CA PHE A 33 2.91 -8.47 -9.51
C PHE A 33 3.34 -7.60 -8.32
N GLY A 34 4.65 -7.42 -8.15
CA GLY A 34 5.22 -6.64 -7.05
C GLY A 34 4.83 -7.24 -5.70
N GLU A 35 4.33 -6.40 -4.79
CA GLU A 35 3.78 -6.83 -3.49
C GLU A 35 2.30 -7.26 -3.56
N GLY A 36 1.75 -7.38 -4.77
CA GLY A 36 0.40 -7.84 -5.02
C GLY A 36 -0.64 -6.72 -5.02
N SER A 37 -0.63 -5.81 -4.05
CA SER A 37 -1.59 -4.69 -3.97
C SER A 37 -0.92 -3.36 -3.66
N ILE A 38 -1.64 -2.25 -3.87
CA ILE A 38 -1.18 -0.91 -3.47
C ILE A 38 -0.93 -0.88 -1.96
N LYS A 39 -1.86 -1.44 -1.17
CA LYS A 39 -1.74 -1.58 0.28
C LYS A 39 -0.47 -2.30 0.71
N HIS A 40 -0.24 -3.51 0.20
CA HIS A 40 0.96 -4.28 0.55
C HIS A 40 2.24 -3.61 0.07
N THR A 41 2.19 -2.92 -1.07
CA THR A 41 3.31 -2.14 -1.58
C THR A 41 3.69 -1.01 -0.63
N LEU A 42 2.73 -0.22 -0.15
CA LEU A 42 2.99 0.83 0.84
C LEU A 42 3.49 0.28 2.18
N LEU A 43 2.94 -0.84 2.66
CA LEU A 43 3.38 -1.47 3.89
C LEU A 43 4.80 -2.03 3.78
N ALA A 44 5.16 -2.59 2.63
CA ALA A 44 6.53 -3.01 2.34
C ALA A 44 7.51 -1.83 2.35
N VAL A 45 7.11 -0.68 1.79
CA VAL A 45 7.92 0.56 1.89
C VAL A 45 8.11 0.97 3.34
N ALA A 46 7.02 1.07 4.12
CA ALA A 46 7.10 1.47 5.52
C ALA A 46 8.05 0.55 6.32
N GLU A 47 7.96 -0.77 6.09
CA GLU A 47 8.83 -1.76 6.73
C GLU A 47 10.32 -1.56 6.43
N LYS A 48 10.70 -1.05 5.24
CA LYS A 48 12.11 -0.74 4.91
C LYS A 48 12.70 0.38 5.77
N TYR A 49 11.87 1.22 6.38
CA TYR A 49 12.32 2.29 7.28
C TYR A 49 12.34 1.85 8.75
N ARG A 50 11.79 0.68 9.08
CA ARG A 50 11.70 0.16 10.45
C ARG A 50 13.02 0.19 11.23
N PRO A 51 14.19 -0.19 10.67
CA PRO A 51 15.46 -0.18 11.40
C PRO A 51 15.87 1.21 11.92
N PHE A 52 15.36 2.27 11.31
CA PHE A 52 15.71 3.66 11.60
C PHE A 52 14.70 4.36 12.51
N LEU A 53 13.55 3.72 12.76
CA LEU A 53 12.57 4.29 13.69
C LEU A 53 12.88 3.83 15.12
N LYS A 54 12.80 4.76 16.07
CA LYS A 54 12.97 4.43 17.49
C LYS A 54 11.89 3.43 17.91
N LYS A 55 12.30 2.34 18.56
CA LYS A 55 11.49 1.19 19.03
C LYS A 55 10.16 1.51 19.72
N ASN A 56 9.96 2.75 20.18
CA ASN A 56 8.81 3.16 21.00
C ASN A 56 7.91 4.24 20.36
N ASN A 57 8.21 4.73 19.16
CA ASN A 57 7.57 5.96 18.65
C ASN A 57 6.69 5.78 17.41
N GLY A 58 6.31 4.55 17.03
CA GLY A 58 5.46 4.49 15.86
C GLY A 58 4.96 3.17 15.27
N PHE A 59 5.79 2.13 15.27
CA PHE A 59 5.36 0.85 14.73
C PHE A 59 4.51 0.12 15.76
N THR A 60 3.20 0.04 15.50
CA THR A 60 2.33 -0.93 16.16
C THR A 60 2.76 -2.34 15.76
N SER A 61 2.47 -3.34 16.59
CA SER A 61 2.72 -4.76 16.28
C SER A 61 2.05 -5.22 14.98
N SER A 62 1.04 -4.48 14.50
CA SER A 62 0.39 -4.74 13.22
C SER A 62 1.31 -4.52 12.03
N LEU A 63 2.26 -3.58 12.05
CA LEU A 63 3.17 -3.40 10.92
C LEU A 63 4.30 -4.43 10.92
N GLU A 64 4.83 -4.81 12.09
CA GLU A 64 5.86 -5.87 12.20
C GLU A 64 5.40 -7.21 11.59
N ASN A 65 4.09 -7.49 11.66
CA ASN A 65 3.47 -8.67 11.03
C ASN A 65 2.34 -8.24 10.09
N TYR A 66 2.56 -7.21 9.26
CA TYR A 66 1.51 -6.67 8.40
C TYR A 66 0.96 -7.69 7.43
N ARG A 67 1.77 -8.65 6.99
CA ARG A 67 1.31 -9.74 6.11
C ARG A 67 0.26 -10.62 6.78
N ASP A 68 0.30 -10.76 8.11
CA ASP A 68 -0.65 -11.56 8.88
C ASP A 68 -1.84 -10.72 9.40
N ASN A 69 -1.73 -9.39 9.38
CA ASN A 69 -2.71 -8.47 9.95
C ASN A 69 -3.21 -7.43 8.94
N ASP A 70 -3.02 -7.66 7.64
CA ASP A 70 -3.35 -6.72 6.57
C ASP A 70 -4.81 -6.23 6.62
N HIS A 71 -5.74 -7.12 6.93
CA HIS A 71 -7.17 -6.85 7.10
C HIS A 71 -7.50 -5.91 8.25
N LYS A 72 -6.59 -5.71 9.21
CA LYS A 72 -6.75 -4.78 10.34
C LYS A 72 -6.13 -3.41 10.09
N ILE A 73 -5.29 -3.29 9.08
CA ILE A 73 -4.56 -2.06 8.77
C ILE A 73 -5.40 -1.25 7.80
N SER A 74 -5.85 -0.08 8.20
CA SER A 74 -6.58 0.86 7.35
C SER A 74 -5.63 1.74 6.53
N PHE A 75 -6.18 2.50 5.58
CA PHE A 75 -5.41 3.54 4.90
C PHE A 75 -4.90 4.62 5.87
N ASP A 76 -5.67 4.97 6.90
CA ASP A 76 -5.26 5.94 7.92
C ASP A 76 -4.05 5.45 8.73
N ASP A 77 -3.98 4.16 9.04
CA ASP A 77 -2.82 3.56 9.69
C ASP A 77 -1.56 3.69 8.80
N VAL A 78 -1.72 3.47 7.48
CA VAL A 78 -0.64 3.67 6.51
C VAL A 78 -0.16 5.12 6.48
N LEU A 79 -1.08 6.09 6.50
CA LEU A 79 -0.73 7.50 6.60
C LEU A 79 0.04 7.82 7.89
N ASP A 80 -0.36 7.23 9.01
CA ASP A 80 0.32 7.46 10.29
C ASP A 80 1.73 6.85 10.29
N TYR A 81 1.92 5.64 9.75
CA TYR A 81 3.27 5.06 9.59
C TYR A 81 4.20 5.98 8.80
N PHE A 82 3.71 6.53 7.69
CA PHE A 82 4.53 7.43 6.87
C PHE A 82 4.80 8.77 7.55
N ARG A 83 3.85 9.31 8.32
CA ARG A 83 4.08 10.50 9.15
C ARG A 83 5.19 10.28 10.18
N GLN A 84 5.20 9.12 10.82
CA GLN A 84 6.22 8.78 11.81
C GLN A 84 7.59 8.57 11.16
N ILE A 85 7.64 7.91 9.99
CA ILE A 85 8.86 7.76 9.20
C ILE A 85 9.44 9.14 8.90
N ASP A 86 8.64 10.05 8.35
CA ASP A 86 9.07 11.40 7.99
C ASP A 86 9.65 12.13 9.21
N ASN A 87 8.94 12.09 10.35
CA ASN A 87 9.37 12.74 11.59
C ASN A 87 10.71 12.19 12.10
N GLN A 88 10.98 10.90 11.97
CA GLN A 88 12.25 10.32 12.43
C GLN A 88 13.38 10.60 11.44
N ILE A 89 13.15 10.42 10.13
CA ILE A 89 14.17 10.63 9.12
C ILE A 89 14.63 12.10 9.09
N ASP A 90 13.69 13.05 9.20
CA ASP A 90 14.02 14.47 9.26
C ASP A 90 14.91 14.83 10.48
N THR A 91 14.97 13.96 11.50
CA THR A 91 15.79 14.14 12.72
C THR A 91 17.01 13.21 12.79
N SER A 92 17.16 12.29 11.83
CA SER A 92 18.18 11.24 11.85
C SER A 92 19.33 11.57 10.91
N HIS A 93 20.55 11.26 11.31
CA HIS A 93 21.76 11.37 10.47
C HIS A 93 22.19 9.99 9.91
N GLN A 94 21.26 9.04 9.85
CA GLN A 94 21.53 7.67 9.44
C GLN A 94 21.55 7.52 7.91
N ASP A 95 22.35 6.57 7.41
CA ASP A 95 22.36 6.20 6.01
C ASP A 95 21.09 5.40 5.68
N ILE A 96 20.19 6.03 4.92
CA ILE A 96 18.91 5.47 4.48
C ILE A 96 18.84 5.26 2.97
N ASN A 97 19.96 5.34 2.26
CA ASN A 97 19.99 5.31 0.79
C ASN A 97 19.32 4.07 0.21
N GLN A 98 19.47 2.91 0.87
CA GLN A 98 18.81 1.68 0.45
C GLN A 98 17.28 1.78 0.58
N SER A 99 16.76 2.31 1.69
CA SER A 99 15.32 2.48 1.90
C SER A 99 14.73 3.48 0.90
N ILE A 100 15.44 4.56 0.59
CA ILE A 100 15.04 5.54 -0.44
C ILE A 100 14.94 4.88 -1.82
N ALA A 101 15.96 4.09 -2.22
CA ALA A 101 15.96 3.42 -3.51
C ALA A 101 14.85 2.37 -3.64
N GLU A 102 14.59 1.63 -2.55
CA GLU A 102 13.47 0.69 -2.48
C GLU A 102 12.13 1.44 -2.56
N GLU A 103 11.94 2.53 -1.83
CA GLU A 103 10.71 3.34 -1.90
C GLU A 103 10.45 3.85 -3.32
N PHE A 104 11.48 4.40 -3.98
CA PHE A 104 11.36 4.87 -5.35
C PHE A 104 10.91 3.76 -6.32
N ARG A 105 11.44 2.54 -6.16
CA ARG A 105 11.01 1.38 -6.94
C ARG A 105 9.54 1.03 -6.70
N HIS A 106 9.11 1.00 -5.44
CA HIS A 106 7.74 0.67 -5.07
C HIS A 106 6.74 1.74 -5.52
N ILE A 107 7.15 3.02 -5.52
CA ILE A 107 6.39 4.13 -6.11
C ILE A 107 6.06 3.84 -7.58
N GLY A 108 7.03 3.41 -8.38
CA GLY A 108 6.79 3.04 -9.78
C GLY A 108 5.82 1.84 -9.94
N HIS A 109 5.84 0.89 -9.02
CA HIS A 109 4.85 -0.20 -9.01
C HIS A 109 3.44 0.33 -8.70
N ILE A 110 3.30 1.24 -7.74
CA ILE A 110 2.02 1.84 -7.36
C ILE A 110 1.46 2.66 -8.53
N ASP A 111 2.29 3.47 -9.19
CA ASP A 111 1.87 4.24 -10.35
C ASP A 111 1.29 3.32 -11.44
N THR A 112 1.97 2.19 -11.69
CA THR A 112 1.49 1.19 -12.65
C THR A 112 0.13 0.62 -12.23
N MET A 113 -0.05 0.30 -10.94
CA MET A 113 -1.33 -0.20 -10.41
C MET A 113 -2.45 0.85 -10.51
N LEU A 114 -2.17 2.12 -10.21
CA LEU A 114 -3.13 3.21 -10.32
C LEU A 114 -3.57 3.43 -11.77
N HIS A 115 -2.64 3.36 -12.73
CA HIS A 115 -2.99 3.40 -14.16
C HIS A 115 -3.90 2.24 -14.57
N MET A 116 -3.67 1.03 -14.03
CA MET A 116 -4.54 -0.12 -14.30
C MET A 116 -5.94 0.04 -13.70
N ILE A 117 -6.09 0.77 -12.58
CA ILE A 117 -7.41 1.07 -12.00
C ILE A 117 -8.18 2.07 -12.88
N ASP A 118 -7.49 3.12 -13.37
CA ASP A 118 -8.12 4.22 -14.10
C ASP A 118 -8.53 3.84 -15.54
N GLN A 119 -7.88 2.83 -16.14
CA GLN A 119 -8.26 2.34 -17.46
C GLN A 119 -9.68 1.74 -17.45
N LYS A 120 -10.57 2.31 -18.29
CA LYS A 120 -12.00 1.95 -18.39
C LYS A 120 -12.28 0.45 -18.55
N ASP A 121 -11.39 -0.30 -19.20
CA ASP A 121 -11.54 -1.75 -19.40
C ASP A 121 -11.29 -2.57 -18.11
N HIS A 122 -10.75 -1.93 -17.07
CA HIS A 122 -10.29 -2.58 -15.83
C HIS A 122 -10.99 -2.07 -14.57
N ARG A 123 -12.10 -1.32 -14.68
CA ARG A 123 -12.87 -0.84 -13.53
C ARG A 123 -13.14 -1.95 -12.53
N ILE A 124 -12.37 -1.95 -11.45
CA ILE A 124 -12.32 -3.05 -10.48
C ILE A 124 -13.67 -3.18 -9.78
N ALA A 125 -14.36 -2.07 -9.56
CA ALA A 125 -15.72 -2.00 -9.03
C ALA A 125 -16.74 -2.82 -9.86
N GLU A 126 -16.59 -2.86 -11.18
CA GLU A 126 -17.50 -3.62 -12.06
C GLU A 126 -17.17 -5.12 -12.03
N ARG A 127 -15.89 -5.48 -11.90
CA ARG A 127 -15.43 -6.87 -11.79
C ARG A 127 -15.76 -7.50 -10.43
N THR A 128 -15.60 -6.77 -9.32
CA THR A 128 -15.96 -7.26 -7.97
C THR A 128 -17.45 -7.50 -7.82
N ASN A 129 -18.29 -6.60 -8.34
CA ASN A 129 -19.75 -6.79 -8.37
C ASN A 129 -20.16 -7.98 -9.25
N SER A 130 -19.51 -8.16 -10.39
CA SER A 130 -19.75 -9.31 -11.27
C SER A 130 -19.36 -10.63 -10.60
N ARG A 131 -18.22 -10.67 -9.88
CA ARG A 131 -17.81 -11.87 -9.12
C ARG A 131 -18.79 -12.21 -7.99
N LYS A 132 -19.23 -11.24 -7.17
CA LYS A 132 -20.25 -11.47 -6.12
C LYS A 132 -21.53 -12.09 -6.67
N LYS A 133 -22.04 -11.59 -7.80
CA LYS A 133 -23.23 -12.16 -8.46
C LYS A 133 -23.03 -13.61 -8.93
N VAL A 134 -21.82 -13.96 -9.37
CA VAL A 134 -21.50 -15.35 -9.77
C VAL A 134 -21.43 -16.27 -8.56
N THR A 135 -20.80 -15.84 -7.45
CA THR A 135 -20.77 -16.63 -6.21
C THR A 135 -22.16 -16.81 -5.61
N GLU A 136 -23.03 -15.79 -5.63
CA GLU A 136 -24.42 -15.90 -5.19
C GLU A 136 -25.21 -16.90 -6.03
N ARG A 137 -25.05 -16.89 -7.36
CA ARG A 137 -25.70 -17.87 -8.26
C ARG A 137 -25.22 -19.29 -8.02
N LEU A 138 -23.91 -19.50 -7.81
CA LEU A 138 -23.37 -20.81 -7.46
C LEU A 138 -23.92 -21.33 -6.14
N ASN A 139 -23.99 -20.47 -5.12
CA ASN A 139 -24.53 -20.84 -3.81
C ASN A 139 -26.02 -21.20 -3.88
N MET A 140 -26.84 -20.43 -4.62
CA MET A 140 -28.26 -20.76 -4.83
C MET A 140 -28.47 -22.09 -5.59
N THR A 141 -27.52 -22.50 -6.42
CA THR A 141 -27.59 -23.76 -7.17
C THR A 141 -27.25 -24.95 -6.28
N ILE A 142 -26.34 -24.77 -5.31
CA ILE A 142 -25.94 -25.79 -4.34
C ILE A 142 -27.02 -26.01 -3.27
N THR A 143 -27.77 -24.99 -2.86
CA THR A 143 -28.84 -25.11 -1.85
C THR A 143 -30.13 -25.77 -2.39
N ARG A 144 -30.20 -26.11 -3.68
CA ARG A 144 -31.38 -26.73 -4.32
C ARG A 144 -31.26 -28.25 -4.53
N LEU A 145 -30.26 -28.90 -3.95
CA LEU A 145 -30.12 -30.36 -3.87
C LEU A 145 -30.38 -30.83 -2.44
#